data_AF-A0A1M4ZQH1-F1
#
_entry.id   AF-A0A1M4ZQH1-F1
#
_cell.length_a   1.000
_cell.length_b   1.000
_cell.length_c   1.000
_cell.angle_alpha   90.00
_cell.angle_beta   90.00
_cell.angle_gamma   90.00
#
_symmetry.space_group_name_H-M   'P 1'
#
loop_
_entity.id
_entity.type
_entity.pdbx_description
1 polymer ?
#
loop_
_entity_poly.entity_id
_entity_poly.type
_entity_poly.pdbx_seq_one_letter_code
_entity_poly.pdbx_strand_id
1 'polypeptide(L)'
;MLYSWLEGNNDALALKADRKEWLVCMPLTKLQERFRPIKPHPMISTNPKICSGDPIIKGIRIRVADILKFLKTGLTIEEICEDYNLTNEQIHEAIDYVVSFLDRN
;
A
#
# COMPACT_ATOMS: atom_id res chain seq x y z
N MET A 1 -10.48 14.95 4.69
CA MET A 1 -9.40 14.35 3.88
C MET A 1 -9.42 14.83 2.43
N LEU A 2 -10.54 14.73 1.69
CA LEU A 2 -10.60 15.23 0.30
C LEU A 2 -10.55 16.77 0.20
N TYR A 3 -11.28 17.46 1.08
CA TYR A 3 -11.36 18.93 1.12
C TYR A 3 -10.02 19.64 1.34
N SER A 4 -9.24 19.18 2.31
CA SER A 4 -7.94 19.78 2.67
C SER A 4 -6.92 19.72 1.53
N TRP A 5 -7.09 18.79 0.58
CA TRP A 5 -6.25 18.67 -0.61
C TRP A 5 -6.67 19.65 -1.73
N LEU A 6 -7.95 20.03 -1.80
CA LEU A 6 -8.47 20.96 -2.82
C LEU A 6 -8.06 22.41 -2.55
N GLU A 7 -7.95 22.80 -1.27
CA GLU A 7 -7.60 24.18 -0.88
C GLU A 7 -6.22 24.64 -1.39
N GLY A 8 -5.36 23.71 -1.83
CA GLY A 8 -4.02 24.02 -2.37
C GLY A 8 -3.78 23.60 -3.82
N ASN A 9 -4.76 23.08 -4.54
CA ASN A 9 -4.57 22.55 -5.90
C ASN A 9 -5.50 23.24 -6.91
N ASN A 10 -4.99 24.31 -7.54
CA ASN A 10 -5.71 25.10 -8.54
C ASN A 10 -6.13 24.30 -9.79
N ASP A 11 -5.55 23.11 -10.00
CA ASP A 11 -5.86 22.26 -11.15
C ASP A 11 -7.04 21.32 -10.88
N ALA A 12 -7.57 21.25 -9.65
CA ALA A 12 -8.69 20.37 -9.32
C ALA A 12 -9.89 21.18 -8.83
N LEU A 13 -11.06 20.95 -9.45
CA LEU A 13 -12.34 21.49 -8.99
C LEU A 13 -13.12 20.37 -8.33
N ALA A 14 -13.64 20.60 -7.12
CA ALA A 14 -14.59 19.69 -6.51
C ALA A 14 -15.91 20.39 -6.23
N LEU A 15 -16.99 19.76 -6.65
CA LEU A 15 -18.36 20.21 -6.45
C LEU A 15 -19.08 19.17 -5.59
N LYS A 16 -19.76 19.63 -4.56
CA LYS A 16 -20.63 18.77 -3.75
C LYS A 16 -21.87 18.46 -4.59
N ALA A 17 -22.03 17.22 -5.03
CA ALA A 17 -23.16 16.82 -5.87
C ALA A 17 -24.44 16.71 -5.03
N ASP A 18 -24.36 16.14 -3.82
CA ASP A 18 -25.46 16.04 -2.87
C ASP A 18 -24.95 15.92 -1.41
N ARG A 19 -25.80 15.53 -0.43
CA ARG A 19 -25.36 15.37 0.97
C ARG A 19 -24.34 14.24 1.18
N LYS A 20 -24.21 13.30 0.26
CA LYS A 20 -23.42 12.06 0.41
C LYS A 20 -22.24 11.96 -0.56
N GLU A 21 -22.25 12.68 -1.68
CA GLU A 21 -21.31 12.48 -2.78
C GLU A 21 -20.62 13.77 -3.28
N TRP A 22 -19.45 13.59 -3.88
CA TRP A 22 -18.55 14.62 -4.38
C TRP A 22 -18.21 14.35 -5.85
N LEU A 23 -18.37 15.34 -6.70
CA LEU A 23 -17.80 15.35 -8.05
C LEU A 23 -16.43 16.03 -7.99
N VAL A 24 -15.38 15.35 -8.43
CA VAL A 24 -14.03 15.94 -8.55
C VAL A 24 -13.59 15.90 -10.00
N CYS A 25 -13.33 17.06 -10.57
CA CYS A 25 -12.69 17.21 -11.88
C CYS A 25 -11.23 17.58 -11.66
N MET A 26 -10.31 16.83 -12.25
CA MET A 26 -8.87 17.09 -12.22
C MET A 26 -8.22 16.62 -13.55
N PRO A 27 -7.05 17.15 -13.94
CA PRO A 27 -6.31 16.68 -15.10
C PRO A 27 -6.14 15.17 -15.08
N LEU A 28 -6.34 14.54 -16.25
CA LEU A 28 -6.16 13.10 -16.40
C LEU A 28 -4.76 12.65 -15.97
N THR A 29 -3.74 13.48 -16.19
CA THR A 29 -2.36 13.23 -15.74
C THR A 29 -2.27 13.07 -14.22
N LYS A 30 -2.82 14.03 -13.46
CA LYS A 30 -2.88 13.94 -11.99
C LYS A 30 -3.73 12.77 -11.50
N LEU A 31 -4.82 12.45 -12.21
CA LEU A 31 -5.62 11.27 -11.92
C LEU A 31 -4.80 9.99 -12.11
N GLN A 32 -4.08 9.88 -13.24
CA GLN A 32 -3.24 8.74 -13.57
C GLN A 32 -2.08 8.54 -12.59
N GLU A 33 -1.44 9.63 -12.16
CA GLU A 33 -0.39 9.58 -11.12
C GLU A 33 -0.97 9.09 -9.78
N ARG A 34 -2.07 9.70 -9.33
CA ARG A 34 -2.69 9.36 -8.04
C ARG A 34 -3.22 7.93 -7.98
N PHE A 35 -3.77 7.46 -9.09
CA PHE A 35 -4.27 6.10 -9.24
C PHE A 35 -3.27 5.17 -9.94
N ARG A 36 -1.98 5.54 -9.97
CA ARG A 36 -0.95 4.67 -10.54
C ARG A 36 -0.99 3.34 -9.80
N PRO A 37 -1.26 2.22 -10.50
CA PRO A 37 -1.32 0.93 -9.86
C PRO A 37 0.07 0.58 -9.34
N ILE A 38 0.11 0.03 -8.13
CA ILE A 38 1.33 -0.59 -7.61
C ILE A 38 1.65 -1.76 -8.54
N LYS A 39 2.95 -1.97 -8.83
CA LYS A 39 3.42 -3.15 -9.56
C LYS A 39 2.82 -4.42 -8.93
N PRO A 40 2.39 -5.42 -9.71
CA PRO A 40 1.82 -6.64 -9.14
C PRO A 40 2.88 -7.42 -8.36
N HIS A 41 2.50 -7.84 -7.14
CA HIS A 41 3.30 -8.66 -6.23
C HIS A 41 2.56 -9.99 -5.99
N PRO A 42 2.86 -11.07 -6.74
CA PRO A 42 2.17 -12.34 -6.67
C PRO A 42 2.18 -13.03 -5.29
N MET A 43 3.15 -12.80 -4.41
CA MET A 43 3.15 -13.35 -3.05
C MET A 43 2.46 -12.45 -2.02
N ILE A 44 2.03 -11.25 -2.39
CA ILE A 44 1.30 -10.35 -1.48
C ILE A 44 -0.20 -10.40 -1.77
N SER A 45 -1.00 -10.37 -0.71
CA SER A 45 -2.45 -10.27 -0.81
C SER A 45 -3.02 -9.27 0.18
N THR A 46 -4.13 -8.64 -0.20
CA THR A 46 -4.91 -7.75 0.67
C THR A 46 -6.33 -8.29 0.72
N ASN A 47 -6.89 -8.42 1.92
CA ASN A 47 -8.27 -8.83 2.12
C ASN A 47 -8.87 -8.01 3.27
N PRO A 48 -9.90 -7.19 3.06
CA PRO A 48 -10.51 -6.37 4.11
C PRO A 48 -10.96 -7.15 5.36
N LYS A 49 -11.21 -8.45 5.22
CA LYS A 49 -11.61 -9.35 6.32
C LYS A 49 -10.43 -9.96 7.09
N ILE A 50 -9.19 -9.77 6.62
CA ILE A 50 -7.97 -10.34 7.20
C ILE A 50 -7.02 -9.19 7.53
N CYS A 51 -6.50 -9.14 8.76
CA CYS A 51 -5.55 -8.09 9.18
C CYS A 51 -6.03 -6.67 8.83
N SER A 52 -7.33 -6.40 8.94
CA SER A 52 -7.95 -5.10 8.61
C SER A 52 -7.69 -4.60 7.18
N GLY A 53 -7.37 -5.49 6.24
CA GLY A 53 -7.03 -5.13 4.86
C GLY A 53 -5.56 -4.79 4.63
N ASP A 54 -4.71 -4.91 5.67
CA ASP A 54 -3.26 -4.74 5.52
C ASP A 54 -2.68 -5.75 4.52
N PRO A 55 -1.64 -5.37 3.76
CA PRO A 55 -0.93 -6.31 2.88
C PRO A 55 -0.24 -7.39 3.71
N ILE A 56 -0.52 -8.65 3.36
CA ILE A 56 0.01 -9.84 4.00
C ILE A 56 0.74 -10.72 2.97
N ILE A 57 1.72 -11.49 3.44
CA ILE A 57 2.34 -12.55 2.65
C ILE A 57 1.33 -13.68 2.48
N LYS A 58 1.10 -14.15 1.24
CA LYS A 58 0.14 -15.21 0.93
C LYS A 58 0.48 -16.50 1.66
N GLY A 59 -0.58 -17.19 2.10
CA GLY A 59 -0.46 -18.47 2.81
C GLY A 59 -0.17 -18.32 4.31
N ILE A 60 0.22 -17.14 4.78
CA ILE A 60 0.46 -16.87 6.20
C ILE A 60 -0.21 -15.57 6.64
N ARG A 61 -0.42 -15.38 7.94
CA ARG A 61 -1.07 -14.17 8.51
C ARG A 61 -0.07 -13.15 9.03
N ILE A 62 1.04 -12.97 8.30
CA ILE A 62 2.08 -11.99 8.63
C ILE A 62 1.95 -10.80 7.68
N ARG A 63 1.85 -9.61 8.25
CA ARG A 63 1.78 -8.38 7.47
C ARG A 63 3.15 -8.00 6.95
N VAL A 64 3.18 -7.37 5.78
CA VAL A 64 4.39 -6.73 5.24
C VAL A 64 4.98 -5.74 6.25
N ALA A 65 4.12 -5.01 6.97
CA ALA A 65 4.54 -4.09 8.02
C ALA A 65 5.25 -4.79 9.19
N ASP A 66 4.94 -6.05 9.49
CA ASP A 66 5.60 -6.78 10.58
C ASP A 66 6.98 -7.26 10.15
N ILE A 67 7.17 -7.67 8.88
CA ILE A 67 8.50 -7.95 8.30
C ILE A 67 9.43 -6.74 8.45
N LEU A 68 8.95 -5.55 8.09
CA LEU A 68 9.74 -4.33 8.25
C LEU A 68 10.08 -4.02 9.71
N LYS A 69 9.19 -4.34 10.66
CA LYS A 69 9.48 -4.18 12.10
C LYS A 69 10.54 -5.16 12.56
N PHE A 70 10.49 -6.42 12.11
CA PHE A 70 11.50 -7.43 12.43
C PHE A 70 12.88 -7.00 11.95
N LEU A 71 12.97 -6.57 10.69
CA LEU A 71 14.21 -6.02 10.14
C LEU A 71 14.69 -4.79 10.91
N LYS A 72 13.76 -3.89 11.30
CA LYS A 72 14.08 -2.71 12.12
C LYS A 72 14.65 -3.09 13.49
N THR A 73 14.17 -4.18 14.10
CA THR A 73 14.70 -4.66 15.38
C THR A 73 16.05 -5.38 15.28
N GLY A 74 16.55 -5.57 14.05
CA GLY A 74 17.86 -6.17 13.80
C GLY A 74 17.83 -7.67 13.51
N LEU A 75 16.64 -8.28 13.36
CA LEU A 75 16.55 -9.67 12.90
C LEU A 75 17.06 -9.78 11.46
N THR A 76 17.82 -10.83 11.16
CA THR A 76 18.23 -11.13 9.79
C THR A 76 17.11 -11.77 9.00
N ILE A 77 17.26 -11.80 7.67
CA ILE A 77 16.27 -12.42 6.79
C ILE A 77 16.18 -13.92 7.09
N GLU A 78 17.31 -14.56 7.39
CA GLU A 78 17.39 -15.99 7.73
C GLU A 78 16.63 -16.29 9.04
N GLU A 79 16.83 -15.49 10.09
CA GLU A 79 16.11 -15.64 11.36
C GLU A 79 14.59 -15.50 11.16
N ILE A 80 14.16 -14.53 10.36
CA ILE A 80 12.74 -14.34 10.03
C ILE A 80 12.20 -15.52 9.21
N CYS A 81 12.99 -16.04 8.25
CA CYS A 81 12.62 -17.22 7.48
C CYS A 81 12.38 -18.43 8.39
N GLU A 82 13.30 -18.67 9.33
CA GLU A 82 13.24 -19.79 10.27
C GLU A 82 12.06 -19.64 11.25
N ASP A 83 11.92 -18.50 11.91
CA ASP A 83 10.90 -18.26 12.93
C ASP A 83 9.47 -18.34 12.39
N TYR A 84 9.28 -17.90 11.14
CA TYR A 84 7.96 -17.73 10.54
C TYR A 84 7.69 -18.67 9.37
N ASN A 85 8.58 -19.63 9.12
CA ASN A 85 8.52 -20.60 8.01
C ASN A 85 8.26 -19.89 6.67
N LEU A 86 9.06 -18.85 6.44
CA LEU A 86 9.04 -18.00 5.26
C LEU A 86 10.20 -18.37 4.34
N THR A 87 10.05 -18.05 3.05
CA THR A 87 11.18 -18.10 2.11
C THR A 87 11.82 -16.72 1.94
N ASN A 88 13.09 -16.70 1.54
CA ASN A 88 13.79 -15.46 1.22
C ASN A 88 13.04 -14.65 0.16
N GLU A 89 12.49 -15.30 -0.86
CA GLU A 89 11.71 -14.66 -1.93
C GLU A 89 10.48 -13.95 -1.38
N GLN A 90 9.79 -14.54 -0.40
CA GLN A 90 8.64 -13.90 0.24
C GLN A 90 9.02 -12.63 1.01
N ILE A 91 10.17 -12.63 1.68
CA ILE A 91 10.68 -11.45 2.40
C ILE A 91 11.13 -10.37 1.41
N HIS A 92 11.87 -10.74 0.37
CA HIS A 92 12.29 -9.81 -0.68
C HIS A 92 11.09 -9.19 -1.39
N GLU A 93 10.06 -9.99 -1.71
CA GLU A 93 8.85 -9.48 -2.36
C GLU A 93 8.05 -8.56 -1.43
N ALA A 94 8.04 -8.82 -0.12
CA ALA A 94 7.45 -7.90 0.86
C ALA A 94 8.17 -6.54 0.88
N ILE A 95 9.50 -6.53 0.75
CA ILE A 95 10.29 -5.29 0.64
C ILE A 95 9.99 -4.58 -0.69
N ASP A 96 10.00 -5.31 -1.81
CA ASP A 96 9.70 -4.75 -3.14
C ASP A 96 8.29 -4.17 -3.23
N TYR A 97 7.32 -4.78 -2.53
CA TYR A 97 5.97 -4.23 -2.38
C TYR A 97 6.00 -2.84 -1.73
N VAL A 98 6.78 -2.67 -0.67
CA VAL A 98 6.88 -1.39 0.06
C VAL A 98 7.54 -0.35 -0.82
N VAL A 99 8.64 -0.69 -1.51
CA VAL A 99 9.30 0.22 -2.45
C VAL A 99 8.30 0.66 -3.53
N SER A 100 7.60 -0.29 -4.15
CA SER A 100 6.59 0.01 -5.18
C SER A 100 5.42 0.86 -4.65
N PHE A 101 5.08 0.72 -3.36
CA PHE A 101 4.06 1.51 -2.71
C PHE A 101 4.55 2.94 -2.42
N LEU A 102 5.81 3.12 -2.02
CA LEU A 102 6.41 4.42 -1.76
C LEU A 102 6.64 5.21 -3.05
N ASP A 103 7.05 4.55 -4.13
CA ASP A 103 7.22 5.18 -5.45
C ASP A 103 5.91 5.74 -6.05
N ARG A 104 4.76 5.41 -5.45
CA ARG A 104 3.45 5.94 -5.85
C ARG A 104 3.11 7.27 -5.16
N ASN A 105 3.69 7.56 -3.98
CA ASN A 105 3.30 8.68 -3.12
C ASN A 105 4.06 9.97 -3.40
#